data_AF-A0A428W2Q3-F1
#
_entry.id   AF-A0A428W2Q3-F1
#
_cell.length_a   1.000
_cell.length_b   1.000
_cell.length_c   1.000
_cell.angle_alpha   90.00
_cell.angle_beta   90.00
_cell.angle_gamma   90.00
#
_symmetry.space_group_name_H-M   'P 1'
#
loop_
_entity.id
_entity.type
_entity.pdbx_description
1 polymer ?
#
loop_
_entity_poly.entity_id
_entity_poly.type
_entity_poly.pdbx_seq_one_letter_code
_entity_poly.pdbx_strand_id
1 'polypeptide(L)'
;MGDSNPDASVWVYEYGEAYDDLRPAFFIDERIYSDPDLAETVVESAEAALTRAGIIYEVEVTSGKYATRPIGVPTWEEFKQRHFVEGVPLPVRPQPRELIPPPSWQQMVRAVDDAYASFRAELIELLTTAFPDREVSVSWDHGPLRRSPGSVDWSEESFGFEITIDASIGDLPAEVALNRVSAVLRQQGWQLVDPVEVRTGVAVRGSRDLYTVYADARPLRLSLVGKSPLWRSPAEPGSDFVIEPR
;
A
#
# COMPACT_ATOMS: atom_id res chain seq x y z
N MET A 1 -21.63 -29.02 -8.75
CA MET A 1 -20.82 -29.78 -7.78
C MET A 1 -19.61 -30.27 -8.55
N GLY A 2 -18.44 -29.70 -8.27
CA GLY A 2 -17.17 -30.16 -8.80
C GLY A 2 -16.19 -30.01 -7.65
N ASP A 3 -15.81 -31.14 -7.06
CA ASP A 3 -14.80 -31.17 -6.01
C ASP A 3 -13.48 -30.68 -6.62
N SER A 4 -13.01 -29.55 -6.10
CA SER A 4 -11.66 -29.05 -6.31
C SER A 4 -10.67 -30.16 -5.94
N ASN A 5 -9.72 -30.44 -6.84
CA ASN A 5 -8.62 -31.39 -6.61
C ASN A 5 -8.04 -31.18 -5.19
N PRO A 6 -8.22 -32.14 -4.26
CA PRO A 6 -7.87 -31.95 -2.85
C PRO A 6 -6.37 -31.79 -2.61
N ASP A 7 -5.57 -32.12 -3.63
CA ASP A 7 -4.10 -32.06 -3.62
C ASP A 7 -3.55 -30.80 -4.30
N ALA A 8 -4.40 -29.83 -4.67
CA ALA A 8 -3.96 -28.66 -5.43
C ALA A 8 -2.97 -27.76 -4.66
N SER A 9 -1.94 -27.29 -5.35
CA SER A 9 -0.90 -26.41 -4.81
C SER A 9 -1.08 -24.93 -5.18
N VAL A 10 -0.66 -24.06 -4.26
CA VAL A 10 -0.40 -22.64 -4.51
C VAL A 10 1.08 -22.40 -4.30
N TRP A 11 1.77 -21.95 -5.35
CA TRP A 11 3.15 -21.51 -5.30
C TRP A 11 3.16 -20.00 -5.21
N VAL A 12 3.82 -19.47 -4.19
CA VAL A 12 4.04 -18.04 -4.00
C VAL A 12 5.51 -17.78 -4.30
N TYR A 13 5.76 -16.96 -5.31
CA TYR A 13 7.11 -16.55 -5.67
C TYR A 13 7.43 -15.27 -4.91
N GLU A 14 8.48 -15.34 -4.11
CA GLU A 14 8.99 -14.21 -3.35
C GLU A 14 10.35 -13.80 -3.92
N TYR A 15 10.59 -12.51 -4.16
CA TYR A 15 11.89 -12.03 -4.63
C TYR A 15 12.33 -10.80 -3.87
N GLY A 16 13.64 -10.52 -3.93
CA GLY A 16 14.27 -9.40 -3.24
C GLY A 16 15.75 -9.26 -3.64
N GLU A 17 16.40 -8.21 -3.19
CA GLU A 17 17.84 -7.97 -3.47
C GLU A 17 18.77 -8.83 -2.62
N ALA A 18 18.25 -9.34 -1.50
CA ALA A 18 18.91 -10.25 -0.59
C ALA A 18 17.89 -11.24 -0.02
N TYR A 19 18.38 -12.40 0.42
CA TYR A 19 17.54 -13.48 0.96
C TYR A 19 16.71 -13.07 2.19
N ASP A 20 17.12 -12.05 2.92
CA ASP A 20 16.42 -11.56 4.12
C ASP A 20 15.33 -10.50 3.83
N ASP A 21 15.18 -10.06 2.57
CA ASP A 21 14.14 -9.10 2.14
C ASP A 21 13.28 -9.63 0.97
N LEU A 22 13.07 -10.94 0.93
CA LEU A 22 12.16 -11.55 -0.02
C LEU A 22 10.71 -11.17 0.32
N ARG A 23 9.91 -10.85 -0.71
CA ARG A 23 8.50 -10.47 -0.57
C ARG A 23 7.65 -11.14 -1.66
N PRO A 24 6.39 -11.52 -1.37
CA PRO A 24 5.47 -12.08 -2.36
C PRO A 24 5.27 -11.15 -3.56
N ALA A 25 5.50 -11.69 -4.77
CA ALA A 25 5.46 -10.94 -6.01
C ALA A 25 4.34 -11.38 -6.95
N PHE A 26 4.20 -12.69 -7.11
CA PHE A 26 3.11 -13.30 -7.83
C PHE A 26 2.85 -14.70 -7.26
N PHE A 27 1.70 -15.27 -7.59
CA PHE A 27 1.40 -16.64 -7.26
C PHE A 27 1.00 -17.44 -8.52
N ILE A 28 1.24 -18.74 -8.46
CA ILE A 28 0.66 -19.73 -9.37
C ILE A 28 -0.28 -20.57 -8.51
N ASP A 29 -1.52 -20.77 -8.97
CA ASP A 29 -2.49 -21.62 -8.29
C ASP A 29 -2.97 -22.67 -9.29
N GLU A 30 -2.69 -23.93 -8.99
CA GLU A 30 -3.06 -25.09 -9.82
C GLU A 30 -4.54 -25.09 -10.19
N ARG A 31 -5.40 -24.62 -9.28
CA ARG A 31 -6.85 -24.61 -9.46
C ARG A 31 -7.32 -23.65 -10.55
N ILE A 32 -6.46 -22.72 -11.00
CA ILE A 32 -6.77 -21.81 -12.12
C ILE A 32 -6.66 -22.56 -13.46
N TYR A 33 -5.90 -23.66 -13.52
CA TYR A 33 -5.66 -24.43 -14.73
C TYR A 33 -6.61 -25.63 -14.80
N SER A 34 -7.17 -25.87 -15.98
CA SER A 34 -8.04 -27.02 -16.23
C SER A 34 -7.28 -28.34 -16.40
N ASP A 35 -5.96 -28.26 -16.59
CA ASP A 35 -5.04 -29.37 -16.83
C ASP A 35 -3.83 -29.20 -15.88
N PRO A 36 -3.54 -30.19 -15.01
CA PRO A 36 -2.40 -30.14 -14.09
C PRO A 36 -1.05 -29.93 -14.78
N ASP A 37 -0.85 -30.51 -15.98
CA ASP A 37 0.41 -30.41 -16.72
C ASP A 37 0.68 -28.96 -17.17
N LEU A 38 -0.38 -28.15 -17.32
CA LEU A 38 -0.26 -26.72 -17.61
C LEU A 38 0.24 -25.92 -16.41
N ALA A 39 -0.12 -26.31 -15.18
CA ALA A 39 0.36 -25.62 -13.98
C ALA A 39 1.86 -25.85 -13.78
N GLU A 40 2.32 -27.08 -13.99
CA GLU A 40 3.75 -27.43 -13.97
C GLU A 40 4.54 -26.66 -15.04
N THR A 41 4.02 -26.63 -16.28
CA THR A 41 4.63 -25.84 -17.37
C THR A 41 4.72 -24.35 -17.03
N VAL A 42 3.72 -23.80 -16.33
CA VAL A 42 3.72 -22.39 -15.91
C VAL A 42 4.74 -22.13 -14.79
N VAL A 43 4.89 -23.06 -13.85
CA VAL A 43 5.96 -23.03 -12.83
C VAL A 43 7.32 -23.03 -13.51
N GLU A 44 7.59 -23.97 -14.41
CA GLU A 44 8.85 -24.03 -15.16
C GLU A 44 9.12 -22.75 -15.96
N SER A 45 8.07 -22.19 -16.59
CA SER A 45 8.18 -20.92 -17.31
C SER A 45 8.50 -19.74 -16.40
N ALA A 46 7.98 -19.72 -15.17
CA ALA A 46 8.24 -18.65 -14.20
C ALA A 46 9.68 -18.74 -13.67
N GLU A 47 10.12 -19.93 -13.24
CA GLU A 47 11.48 -20.16 -12.77
C GLU A 47 12.53 -19.86 -13.85
N ALA A 48 12.30 -20.30 -15.09
CA ALA A 48 13.19 -20.02 -16.20
C ALA A 48 13.28 -18.51 -16.52
N ALA A 49 12.16 -17.79 -16.41
CA ALA A 49 12.12 -16.35 -16.63
C ALA A 49 12.86 -15.57 -15.54
N LEU A 50 12.65 -15.91 -14.26
CA LEU A 50 13.33 -15.28 -13.12
C LEU A 50 14.83 -15.60 -13.13
N THR A 51 15.19 -16.86 -13.36
CA THR A 51 16.60 -17.30 -13.43
C THR A 51 17.34 -16.60 -14.57
N ARG A 52 16.73 -16.49 -15.76
CA ARG A 52 17.32 -15.78 -16.91
C ARG A 52 17.54 -14.29 -16.61
N ALA A 53 16.66 -13.69 -15.81
CA ALA A 53 16.79 -12.30 -15.38
C ALA A 53 17.81 -12.10 -14.24
N GLY A 54 18.38 -13.17 -13.67
CA GLY A 54 19.33 -13.08 -12.57
C GLY A 54 18.70 -12.61 -11.25
N ILE A 55 17.39 -12.80 -11.09
CA ILE A 55 16.64 -12.39 -9.90
C ILE A 55 16.87 -13.41 -8.78
N ILE A 56 17.12 -12.93 -7.56
CA ILE A 56 17.14 -13.77 -6.34
C ILE A 56 15.69 -13.97 -5.89
N TYR A 57 15.27 -15.23 -5.76
CA TYR A 57 13.90 -15.56 -5.35
C TYR A 57 13.84 -16.82 -4.48
N GLU A 58 12.79 -16.90 -3.66
CA GLU A 58 12.34 -18.11 -3.00
C GLU A 58 10.92 -18.47 -3.45
N VAL A 59 10.57 -19.74 -3.29
CA VAL A 59 9.23 -20.24 -3.64
C VAL A 59 8.64 -20.90 -2.41
N GLU A 60 7.58 -20.30 -1.88
CA GLU A 60 6.76 -20.92 -0.83
C GLU A 60 5.65 -21.76 -1.49
N VAL A 61 5.54 -23.03 -1.12
CA VAL A 61 4.53 -23.95 -1.67
C VAL A 61 3.57 -24.38 -0.56
N THR A 62 2.30 -24.00 -0.69
CA THR A 62 1.23 -24.49 0.18
C THR A 62 0.29 -25.39 -0.61
N SER A 63 0.14 -26.64 -0.19
CA SER A 63 -0.72 -27.63 -0.84
C SER A 63 -1.98 -27.96 -0.04
N GLY A 64 -3.03 -28.35 -0.76
CA GLY A 64 -4.24 -28.93 -0.19
C GLY A 64 -5.44 -27.99 -0.22
N LYS A 65 -6.61 -28.51 0.15
CA LYS A 65 -7.90 -27.79 0.09
C LYS A 65 -7.98 -26.45 0.85
N TYR A 66 -7.05 -26.19 1.77
CA TYR A 66 -6.97 -24.95 2.55
C TYR A 66 -5.87 -23.99 2.07
N ALA A 67 -5.14 -24.30 0.99
CA ALA A 67 -4.14 -23.41 0.43
C ALA A 67 -4.82 -22.12 -0.07
N THR A 68 -4.40 -20.97 0.49
CA THR A 68 -4.97 -19.66 0.22
C THR A 68 -4.05 -18.79 -0.62
N ARG A 69 -4.63 -18.00 -1.52
CA ARG A 69 -3.91 -16.98 -2.29
C ARG A 69 -3.56 -15.79 -1.41
N PRO A 70 -2.34 -15.25 -1.49
CA PRO A 70 -2.02 -13.98 -0.84
C PRO A 70 -2.89 -12.83 -1.38
N ILE A 71 -3.36 -11.94 -0.50
CA ILE A 71 -4.25 -10.84 -0.88
C ILE A 71 -3.46 -9.76 -1.62
N GLY A 72 -3.93 -9.36 -2.81
CA GLY A 72 -3.33 -8.26 -3.59
C GLY A 72 -2.10 -8.65 -4.41
N VAL A 73 -1.64 -9.90 -4.30
CA VAL A 73 -0.55 -10.46 -5.11
C VAL A 73 -1.14 -10.95 -6.44
N PRO A 74 -0.59 -10.56 -7.60
CA PRO A 74 -1.09 -10.97 -8.91
C PRO A 74 -0.79 -12.45 -9.24
N THR A 75 -1.47 -12.99 -10.25
CA THR A 75 -1.09 -14.26 -10.88
C THR A 75 0.16 -14.09 -11.76
N TRP A 76 0.86 -15.19 -12.08
CA TRP A 76 2.00 -15.17 -12.99
C TRP A 76 1.69 -14.50 -14.35
N GLU A 77 0.55 -14.78 -14.96
CA GLU A 77 0.20 -14.18 -16.26
C GLU A 77 -0.09 -12.68 -16.16
N GLU A 78 -0.75 -12.24 -15.09
CA GLU A 78 -0.96 -10.80 -14.81
C GLU A 78 0.37 -10.09 -14.53
N PHE A 79 1.29 -10.75 -13.82
CA PHE A 79 2.63 -10.25 -13.57
C PHE A 79 3.43 -10.16 -14.88
N LYS A 80 3.41 -11.21 -15.71
CA LYS A 80 4.06 -11.23 -17.02
C LYS A 80 3.59 -10.11 -17.93
N GLN A 81 2.28 -9.90 -18.04
CA GLN A 81 1.73 -8.85 -18.90
C GLN A 81 2.19 -7.44 -18.49
N ARG A 82 2.53 -7.24 -17.22
CA ARG A 82 3.02 -5.96 -16.70
C ARG A 82 4.53 -5.81 -16.83
N HIS A 83 5.26 -6.91 -16.67
CA HIS A 83 6.72 -6.87 -16.45
C HIS A 83 7.53 -7.55 -17.55
N PHE A 84 6.92 -8.17 -18.57
CA PHE A 84 7.59 -8.85 -19.69
C PHE A 84 6.97 -8.45 -21.04
N VAL A 85 7.81 -8.12 -22.03
CA VAL A 85 7.42 -7.92 -23.43
C VAL A 85 8.24 -8.86 -24.30
N GLU A 86 7.56 -9.62 -25.16
CA GLU A 86 8.17 -10.63 -26.04
C GLU A 86 9.06 -11.66 -25.31
N GLY A 87 8.75 -11.94 -24.03
CA GLY A 87 9.53 -12.87 -23.19
C GLY A 87 10.82 -12.28 -22.62
N VAL A 88 11.04 -10.98 -22.78
CA VAL A 88 12.12 -10.20 -22.17
C VAL A 88 11.52 -9.34 -21.06
N PRO A 89 12.11 -9.30 -19.84
CA PRO A 89 11.63 -8.39 -18.80
C PRO A 89 11.70 -6.95 -19.32
N LEU A 90 10.58 -6.23 -19.22
CA LEU A 90 10.51 -4.83 -19.60
C LEU A 90 11.44 -4.02 -18.68
N PRO A 91 12.36 -3.21 -19.21
CA PRO A 91 12.91 -2.11 -18.42
C PRO A 91 11.74 -1.14 -18.18
N VAL A 92 11.30 -1.05 -16.92
CA VAL A 92 10.08 -0.33 -16.55
C VAL A 92 10.29 1.17 -16.77
N ARG A 93 9.34 1.86 -17.41
CA ARG A 93 9.36 3.32 -17.54
C ARG A 93 8.37 3.94 -16.55
N PRO A 94 8.81 4.83 -15.64
CA PRO A 94 7.90 5.54 -14.78
C PRO A 94 7.04 6.55 -15.58
N GLN A 95 5.73 6.57 -15.31
CA GLN A 95 4.90 7.72 -15.65
C GLN A 95 5.26 8.89 -14.72
N PRO A 96 5.70 10.05 -15.24
CA PRO A 96 5.96 11.21 -14.41
C PRO A 96 4.63 11.79 -13.90
N ARG A 97 4.51 11.91 -12.58
CA ARG A 97 3.72 12.95 -11.91
C ARG A 97 4.68 13.75 -11.05
N GLU A 98 4.49 15.07 -10.98
CA GLU A 98 5.33 15.98 -10.21
C GLU A 98 5.38 15.54 -8.74
N LEU A 99 6.55 15.07 -8.31
CA LEU A 99 6.86 14.67 -6.93
C LEU A 99 8.26 15.18 -6.60
N ILE A 100 8.50 15.49 -5.34
CA ILE A 100 9.79 15.98 -4.84
C ILE A 100 10.69 14.76 -4.58
N PRO A 101 11.78 14.55 -5.33
CA PRO A 101 12.70 13.44 -5.08
C PRO A 101 13.51 13.70 -3.80
N PRO A 102 13.61 12.73 -2.88
CA PRO A 102 14.50 12.82 -1.72
C PRO A 102 15.98 12.64 -2.15
N PRO A 103 16.96 13.12 -1.37
CA PRO A 103 18.38 13.06 -1.74
C PRO A 103 19.07 11.69 -1.58
N SER A 104 18.51 10.75 -0.79
CA SER A 104 18.95 9.34 -0.68
C SER A 104 17.88 8.49 0.04
N TRP A 105 17.98 7.16 -0.02
CA TRP A 105 17.07 6.24 0.70
C TRP A 105 17.00 6.52 2.19
N GLN A 106 18.15 6.62 2.87
CA GLN A 106 18.21 6.88 4.30
C GLN A 106 17.62 8.26 4.65
N GLN A 107 17.79 9.24 3.78
CA GLN A 107 17.18 10.56 3.95
C GLN A 107 15.68 10.55 3.65
N MET A 108 15.21 9.71 2.72
CA MET A 108 13.79 9.49 2.47
C MET A 108 13.14 8.86 3.70
N VAL A 109 13.67 7.74 4.21
CA VAL A 109 13.13 7.07 5.40
C VAL A 109 13.05 8.04 6.57
N ARG A 110 14.14 8.78 6.84
CA ARG A 110 14.13 9.82 7.89
C ARG A 110 13.09 10.91 7.64
N ALA A 111 12.97 11.39 6.40
CA ALA A 111 11.96 12.41 6.06
C ALA A 111 10.53 11.87 6.24
N VAL A 112 10.28 10.61 5.91
CA VAL A 112 9.00 9.94 6.14
C VAL A 112 8.74 9.78 7.63
N ASP A 113 9.73 9.36 8.42
CA ASP A 113 9.63 9.20 9.88
C ASP A 113 9.39 10.55 10.59
N ASP A 114 10.10 11.60 10.20
CA ASP A 114 9.95 12.95 10.75
C ASP A 114 8.56 13.53 10.39
N ALA A 115 8.14 13.35 9.14
CA ALA A 115 6.80 13.73 8.68
C ALA A 115 5.71 12.94 9.40
N TYR A 116 5.94 11.65 9.62
CA TYR A 116 5.05 10.76 10.35
C TYR A 116 4.88 11.22 11.81
N ALA A 117 5.98 11.45 12.53
CA ALA A 117 5.94 11.87 13.93
C ALA A 117 5.23 13.22 14.08
N SER A 118 5.55 14.16 13.19
CA SER A 118 4.93 15.49 13.17
C SER A 118 3.43 15.42 12.88
N PHE A 119 3.04 14.64 11.87
CA PHE A 119 1.65 14.51 11.47
C PHE A 119 0.82 13.75 12.52
N ARG A 120 1.40 12.72 13.14
CA ARG A 120 0.78 12.01 14.26
C ARG A 120 0.46 12.96 15.40
N ALA A 121 1.42 13.82 15.79
CA ALA A 121 1.22 14.81 16.84
C ALA A 121 0.10 15.80 16.46
N GLU A 122 0.07 16.27 15.21
CA GLU A 122 -0.98 17.16 14.71
C GLU A 122 -2.37 16.53 14.81
N LEU A 123 -2.54 15.26 14.40
CA LEU A 123 -3.84 14.57 14.48
C LEU A 123 -4.30 14.39 15.93
N ILE A 124 -3.39 14.14 16.87
CA ILE A 124 -3.69 14.07 18.31
C ILE A 124 -4.13 15.44 18.83
N GLU A 125 -3.36 16.49 18.49
CA GLU A 125 -3.68 17.87 18.88
C GLU A 125 -5.06 18.29 18.34
N LEU A 126 -5.37 17.91 17.10
CA LEU A 126 -6.65 18.18 16.46
C LEU A 126 -7.81 17.56 17.24
N LEU A 127 -7.74 16.27 17.57
CA LEU A 127 -8.79 15.59 18.34
C LEU A 127 -8.88 16.11 19.77
N THR A 128 -7.74 16.40 20.40
CA THR A 128 -7.70 16.98 21.75
C THR A 128 -8.29 18.39 21.77
N THR A 129 -8.10 19.17 20.72
CA THR A 129 -8.72 20.51 20.59
C THR A 129 -10.22 20.40 20.33
N ALA A 130 -10.66 19.46 19.50
CA ALA A 130 -12.08 19.24 19.23
C ALA A 130 -12.82 18.63 20.44
N PHE A 131 -12.12 17.85 21.27
CA PHE A 131 -12.67 17.11 22.41
C PHE A 131 -11.70 17.14 23.62
N PRO A 132 -11.54 18.29 24.30
CA PRO A 132 -10.54 18.48 25.35
C PRO A 132 -10.76 17.60 26.59
N ASP A 133 -12.00 17.22 26.85
CA ASP A 133 -12.38 16.41 28.02
C ASP A 133 -12.59 14.93 27.68
N ARG A 134 -12.11 14.47 26.52
CA ARG A 134 -12.32 13.10 26.04
C ARG A 134 -11.00 12.36 25.87
N GLU A 135 -11.08 11.05 26.08
CA GLU A 135 -9.95 10.16 25.82
C GLU A 135 -9.70 10.07 24.31
N VAL A 136 -8.45 10.31 23.93
CA VAL A 136 -7.93 10.14 22.57
C VAL A 136 -6.97 8.96 22.58
N SER A 137 -7.12 8.06 21.63
CA SER A 137 -6.28 6.86 21.50
C SER A 137 -5.86 6.64 20.05
N VAL A 138 -4.68 6.06 19.85
CA VAL A 138 -4.25 5.65 18.51
C VAL A 138 -4.67 4.19 18.33
N SER A 139 -5.52 3.92 17.34
CA SER A 139 -5.99 2.55 17.06
C SER A 139 -5.29 1.87 15.90
N TRP A 140 -4.67 2.66 15.03
CA TRP A 140 -3.88 2.15 13.92
C TRP A 140 -2.72 3.09 13.65
N ASP A 141 -1.53 2.54 13.60
CA ASP A 141 -0.32 3.32 13.45
C ASP A 141 0.68 2.57 12.57
N HIS A 142 0.73 2.91 11.28
CA HIS A 142 1.60 2.22 10.33
C HIS A 142 2.27 3.19 9.35
N GLY A 143 3.60 3.22 9.41
CA GLY A 143 4.48 4.02 8.57
C GLY A 143 5.95 3.79 8.94
N PRO A 144 6.90 3.89 8.00
CA PRO A 144 6.71 3.98 6.55
C PRO A 144 6.08 2.70 5.96
N LEU A 145 5.03 2.86 5.15
CA LEU A 145 4.37 1.80 4.39
C LEU A 145 4.80 1.86 2.92
N ARG A 146 5.33 0.77 2.39
CA ARG A 146 5.42 0.51 0.96
C ARG A 146 4.01 0.35 0.40
N ARG A 147 3.66 1.12 -0.63
CA ARG A 147 2.33 1.13 -1.28
C ARG A 147 2.38 0.63 -2.74
N SER A 148 3.55 0.26 -3.24
CA SER A 148 3.70 -0.33 -4.57
C SER A 148 3.35 -1.83 -4.57
N PRO A 149 2.97 -2.40 -5.74
CA PRO A 149 2.66 -3.82 -5.90
C PRO A 149 3.89 -4.74 -5.90
N GLY A 150 5.08 -4.25 -5.52
CA GLY A 150 6.34 -4.99 -5.66
C GLY A 150 6.90 -4.83 -7.06
N SER A 151 7.57 -3.70 -7.33
CA SER A 151 8.29 -3.50 -8.59
C SER A 151 9.73 -4.01 -8.51
N VAL A 152 10.25 -4.41 -9.66
CA VAL A 152 11.67 -4.72 -9.90
C VAL A 152 12.53 -3.45 -9.88
N ASP A 153 11.92 -2.28 -10.15
CA ASP A 153 12.59 -0.98 -10.09
C ASP A 153 12.17 -0.19 -8.84
N TRP A 154 13.17 0.10 -7.99
CA TRP A 154 13.00 0.91 -6.79
C TRP A 154 12.46 2.31 -7.05
N SER A 155 12.68 2.89 -8.23
CA SER A 155 12.14 4.22 -8.59
C SER A 155 10.61 4.24 -8.72
N GLU A 156 10.00 3.06 -8.77
CA GLU A 156 8.54 2.86 -8.79
C GLU A 156 7.96 2.59 -7.41
N GLU A 157 8.83 2.36 -6.42
CA GLU A 157 8.43 2.19 -5.05
C GLU A 157 7.92 3.50 -4.46
N SER A 158 6.76 3.40 -3.83
CA SER A 158 6.09 4.52 -3.21
C SER A 158 5.91 4.24 -1.73
N PHE A 159 6.32 5.18 -0.90
CA PHE A 159 6.27 5.11 0.54
C PHE A 159 5.28 6.15 1.06
N GLY A 160 4.59 5.81 2.12
CA GLY A 160 3.70 6.75 2.80
C GLY A 160 3.41 6.26 4.20
N PHE A 161 2.42 6.84 4.85
CA PHE A 161 1.93 6.33 6.12
C PHE A 161 0.43 6.56 6.23
N GLU A 162 -0.18 5.78 7.11
CA GLU A 162 -1.59 5.92 7.47
C GLU A 162 -1.73 5.78 8.98
N ILE A 163 -2.38 6.77 9.58
CA ILE A 163 -2.56 6.86 11.03
C ILE A 163 -4.05 6.98 11.29
N THR A 164 -4.58 6.15 12.17
CA THR A 164 -5.95 6.28 12.68
C THR A 164 -5.91 6.61 14.16
N ILE A 165 -6.48 7.77 14.49
CA ILE A 165 -6.63 8.25 15.86
C ILE A 165 -8.10 8.36 16.16
N ASP A 166 -8.50 7.98 17.36
CA ASP A 166 -9.88 7.98 17.79
C ASP A 166 -10.09 8.81 19.02
N ALA A 167 -11.26 9.42 19.09
CA ALA A 167 -11.76 10.08 20.28
C ALA A 167 -13.09 9.44 20.71
N SER A 168 -13.26 9.25 22.02
CA SER A 168 -14.56 8.91 22.59
C SER A 168 -15.48 10.13 22.52
N ILE A 169 -16.61 10.01 21.82
CA ILE A 169 -17.60 11.10 21.70
C ILE A 169 -18.82 10.90 22.60
N GLY A 170 -18.97 9.74 23.24
CA GLY A 170 -20.12 9.42 24.08
C GLY A 170 -21.44 9.56 23.31
N ASP A 171 -22.48 10.09 23.97
CA ASP A 171 -23.81 10.27 23.36
C ASP A 171 -23.92 11.50 22.44
N LEU A 172 -22.79 12.11 22.02
CA LEU A 172 -22.82 13.21 21.07
C LEU A 172 -23.33 12.73 19.70
N PRO A 173 -24.26 13.46 19.06
CA PRO A 173 -24.66 13.17 17.69
C PRO A 173 -23.46 13.22 16.74
N ALA A 174 -23.39 12.27 15.79
CA ALA A 174 -22.30 12.14 14.83
C ALA A 174 -22.03 13.46 14.08
N GLU A 175 -23.08 14.14 13.62
CA GLU A 175 -22.97 15.44 12.94
C GLU A 175 -22.32 16.52 13.82
N VAL A 176 -22.65 16.55 15.11
CA VAL A 176 -22.07 17.51 16.06
C VAL A 176 -20.58 17.20 16.26
N ALA A 177 -20.22 15.93 16.37
CA ALA A 177 -18.82 15.51 16.47
C ALA A 177 -18.03 15.90 15.22
N LEU A 178 -18.56 15.61 14.03
CA LEU A 178 -17.93 15.97 12.74
C LEU A 178 -17.82 17.48 12.55
N ASN A 179 -18.81 18.26 12.98
CA ASN A 179 -18.78 19.72 12.90
C ASN A 179 -17.67 20.32 13.78
N ARG A 180 -17.43 19.77 14.98
CA ARG A 180 -16.32 20.21 15.85
C ARG A 180 -14.97 19.95 15.19
N VAL A 181 -14.77 18.75 14.66
CA VAL A 181 -13.55 18.37 13.93
C VAL A 181 -13.35 19.26 12.72
N SER A 182 -14.41 19.49 11.95
CA SER A 182 -14.38 20.35 10.76
C SER A 182 -14.01 21.79 11.10
N ALA A 183 -14.46 22.31 12.25
CA ALA A 183 -14.09 23.64 12.71
C ALA A 183 -12.59 23.73 13.01
N VAL A 184 -12.03 22.75 13.72
CA VAL A 184 -10.59 22.71 14.04
C VAL A 184 -9.75 22.53 12.77
N LEU A 185 -10.14 21.62 11.87
CA LEU A 185 -9.50 21.43 10.57
C LEU A 185 -9.44 22.74 9.78
N ARG A 186 -10.55 23.49 9.68
CA ARG A 186 -10.57 24.79 8.99
C ARG A 186 -9.66 25.82 9.66
N GLN A 187 -9.63 25.87 11.00
CA GLN A 187 -8.74 26.75 11.75
C GLN A 187 -7.26 26.43 11.48
N GLN A 188 -6.93 25.15 11.30
CA GLN A 188 -5.59 24.66 10.96
C GLN A 188 -5.29 24.71 9.44
N GLY A 189 -6.12 25.39 8.64
CA GLY A 189 -5.88 25.63 7.22
C GLY A 189 -6.19 24.46 6.29
N TRP A 190 -6.92 23.45 6.75
CA TRP A 190 -7.35 22.33 5.90
C TRP A 190 -8.47 22.75 4.95
N GLN A 191 -8.34 22.33 3.69
CA GLN A 191 -9.42 22.47 2.70
C GLN A 191 -10.37 21.29 2.85
N LEU A 192 -11.62 21.55 3.24
CA LEU A 192 -12.61 20.52 3.44
C LEU A 192 -13.51 20.37 2.21
N VAL A 193 -13.79 19.12 1.87
CA VAL A 193 -14.89 18.76 0.97
C VAL A 193 -16.15 18.58 1.82
N ASP A 194 -17.30 18.97 1.28
CA ASP A 194 -18.59 18.81 1.98
C ASP A 194 -18.80 17.37 2.46
N PRO A 195 -19.50 17.17 3.60
CA PRO A 195 -19.68 15.85 4.17
C PRO A 195 -20.33 14.89 3.17
N VAL A 196 -19.77 13.68 3.07
CA VAL A 196 -20.28 12.63 2.18
C VAL A 196 -20.88 11.52 3.03
N GLU A 197 -22.09 11.08 2.68
CA GLU A 197 -22.63 9.84 3.24
C GLU A 197 -21.79 8.65 2.78
N VAL A 198 -21.29 7.89 3.74
CA VAL A 198 -20.55 6.65 3.53
C VAL A 198 -21.30 5.49 4.17
N ARG A 199 -20.90 4.25 3.85
CA ARG A 199 -21.53 3.04 4.42
C ARG A 199 -21.59 3.03 5.95
N THR A 200 -20.73 3.79 6.62
CA THR A 200 -20.58 3.83 8.09
C THR A 200 -21.25 5.04 8.75
N GLY A 201 -21.81 5.99 7.99
CA GLY A 201 -22.40 7.22 8.51
C GLY A 201 -22.10 8.44 7.64
N VAL A 202 -21.87 9.58 8.28
CA VAL A 202 -21.44 10.83 7.63
C VAL A 202 -19.94 10.97 7.82
N ALA A 203 -19.21 11.37 6.78
CA ALA A 203 -17.78 11.57 6.86
C ALA A 203 -17.34 12.89 6.24
N VAL A 204 -16.27 13.45 6.80
CA VAL A 204 -15.64 14.68 6.30
C VAL A 204 -14.27 14.34 5.76
N ARG A 205 -13.97 14.84 4.56
CA ARG A 205 -12.65 14.72 3.96
C ARG A 205 -11.97 16.08 3.91
N GLY A 206 -10.74 16.14 4.40
CA GLY A 206 -9.86 17.30 4.29
C GLY A 206 -8.61 16.98 3.49
N SER A 207 -8.05 18.01 2.85
CA SER A 207 -6.69 17.99 2.31
C SER A 207 -5.94 19.26 2.67
N ARG A 208 -4.65 19.13 2.95
CA ARG A 208 -3.72 20.25 3.09
C ARG A 208 -2.41 19.84 2.44
N ASP A 209 -1.98 20.65 1.47
CA ASP A 209 -0.88 20.31 0.57
C ASP A 209 -1.15 18.97 -0.15
N LEU A 210 -0.43 17.92 0.22
CA LEU A 210 -0.61 16.56 -0.29
C LEU A 210 -1.11 15.56 0.77
N TYR A 211 -1.30 16.02 2.01
CA TYR A 211 -1.85 15.22 3.09
C TYR A 211 -3.36 15.17 2.98
N THR A 212 -3.94 14.03 3.37
CA THR A 212 -5.39 13.87 3.43
C THR A 212 -5.82 13.40 4.81
N VAL A 213 -6.98 13.88 5.24
CA VAL A 213 -7.61 13.46 6.48
C VAL A 213 -9.05 13.06 6.19
N TYR A 214 -9.49 12.00 6.84
CA TYR A 214 -10.85 11.49 6.76
C TYR A 214 -11.39 11.31 8.17
N ALA A 215 -12.47 11.99 8.49
CA ALA A 215 -13.15 11.89 9.78
C ALA A 215 -14.46 11.11 9.60
N ASP A 216 -14.66 10.06 10.39
CA ASP A 216 -15.87 9.22 10.42
C ASP A 216 -16.39 9.20 11.86
N ALA A 217 -17.68 9.48 12.04
CA ALA A 217 -18.32 9.44 13.35
C ALA A 217 -19.29 8.25 13.42
N ARG A 218 -19.02 7.34 14.36
CA ARG A 218 -19.84 6.18 14.69
C ARG A 218 -20.45 6.36 16.09
N PRO A 219 -21.43 5.52 16.49
CA PRO A 219 -21.92 5.56 17.86
C PRO A 219 -20.76 5.52 18.86
N LEU A 220 -20.72 6.50 19.77
CA LEU A 220 -19.74 6.67 20.85
C LEU A 220 -18.30 6.96 20.43
N ARG A 221 -17.94 6.90 19.15
CA ARG A 221 -16.55 7.05 18.68
C ARG A 221 -16.45 7.89 17.42
N LEU A 222 -15.46 8.76 17.39
CA LEU A 222 -15.00 9.43 16.18
C LEU A 222 -13.63 8.89 15.80
N SER A 223 -13.46 8.53 14.53
CA SER A 223 -12.19 8.10 13.94
C SER A 223 -11.67 9.17 12.99
N LEU A 224 -10.37 9.47 13.09
CA LEU A 224 -9.64 10.36 12.21
C LEU A 224 -8.53 9.57 11.53
N VAL A 225 -8.68 9.33 10.23
CA VAL A 225 -7.70 8.65 9.38
C VAL A 225 -6.90 9.69 8.63
N GLY A 226 -5.63 9.87 8.98
CA GLY A 226 -4.69 10.70 8.27
C GLY A 226 -3.81 9.89 7.32
N LYS A 227 -3.55 10.43 6.13
CA LYS A 227 -2.69 9.80 5.12
C LYS A 227 -1.70 10.83 4.55
N SER A 228 -0.47 10.40 4.39
CA SER A 228 0.58 11.20 3.75
C SER A 228 0.46 11.22 2.21
N PRO A 229 1.18 12.14 1.53
CA PRO A 229 1.60 11.88 0.16
C PRO A 229 2.34 10.55 0.02
N LEU A 230 2.46 10.10 -1.22
CA LEU A 230 3.38 9.03 -1.58
C LEU A 230 4.72 9.63 -1.99
N TRP A 231 5.78 9.27 -1.26
CA TRP A 231 7.16 9.58 -1.61
C TRP A 231 7.71 8.46 -2.48
N ARG A 232 8.32 8.80 -3.62
CA ARG A 232 9.06 7.80 -4.41
C ARG A 232 10.46 7.62 -3.85
N SER A 233 10.96 6.39 -3.91
CA SER A 233 12.39 6.14 -3.70
C SER A 233 13.20 7.02 -4.67
N PRO A 234 14.30 7.64 -4.23
CA PRO A 234 15.18 8.31 -5.18
C PRO A 234 15.73 7.29 -6.16
N ALA A 235 15.77 7.66 -7.44
CA ALA A 235 16.70 6.99 -8.35
C ALA A 235 18.11 7.20 -7.78
N GLU A 236 18.84 6.12 -7.50
CA GLU A 236 20.21 6.26 -6.99
C GLU A 236 21.06 7.09 -7.98
N PRO A 237 21.93 7.99 -7.50
CA PRO A 237 22.85 8.72 -8.37
C PRO A 237 23.78 7.72 -9.08
N GLY A 238 23.58 7.54 -10.39
CA GLY A 238 24.21 6.49 -11.19
C GLY A 238 23.22 5.75 -12.10
N SER A 239 21.91 5.91 -11.88
CA SER A 239 20.85 5.43 -12.77
C SER A 239 20.67 6.34 -13.98
N ASP A 240 21.72 6.49 -14.80
CA ASP A 240 21.61 7.02 -16.15
C ASP A 240 21.01 5.93 -17.04
N PHE A 241 19.72 6.01 -17.34
CA PHE A 241 19.13 5.18 -18.39
C PHE A 241 18.77 6.04 -19.60
N VAL A 242 19.67 6.00 -20.59
CA VAL A 242 19.37 6.38 -21.96
C VAL A 242 18.62 5.21 -22.61
N ILE A 243 17.48 5.51 -23.23
CA ILE A 243 16.73 4.52 -24.00
C ILE A 243 17.02 4.75 -25.48
N GLU A 244 17.83 3.88 -26.07
CA GLU A 244 18.00 3.86 -27.52
C GLU A 244 16.95 2.93 -28.16
N PRO A 245 16.23 3.39 -29.20
CA PRO A 245 15.32 2.54 -29.95
C PRO A 245 16.09 1.55 -30.85
N ARG A 246 15.56 0.33 -31.01
CA ARG A 246 15.74 -0.49 -32.21
C ARG A 246 14.38 -0.84 -32.79
#